data_AF-A0A533UX46-F1
#
_entry.id   AF-A0A533UX46-F1
#
_cell.length_a   1.000
_cell.length_b   1.000
_cell.length_c   1.000
_cell.angle_alpha   90.00
_cell.angle_beta   90.00
_cell.angle_gamma   90.00
#
_symmetry.space_group_name_H-M   'P 1'
#
loop_
_entity.id
_entity.type
_entity.pdbx_description
1 polymer ?
#
loop_
_entity_poly.entity_id
_entity_poly.type
_entity_poly.pdbx_seq_one_letter_code
_entity_poly.pdbx_strand_id
1 'polypeptide(L)' 'MGEEPDTQGALEFLCLGEGGEVTHYEVLTAVAKEVKNKKFGTKVRAILKEEDRHLALCTKLAKDNASSE' A
#
# COMPACT_ATOMS: atom_id res chain seq x y z
N MET A 1 17.96 7.36 -12.21
CA MET A 1 18.35 7.24 -10.78
C MET A 1 19.76 7.78 -10.70
N GLY A 2 20.02 8.76 -9.84
CA GLY A 2 21.32 9.46 -9.78
C GLY A 2 22.46 8.53 -9.39
N GLU A 3 23.69 9.04 -9.41
CA GLU A 3 24.90 8.28 -9.10
C GLU A 3 24.89 7.69 -7.67
N GLU A 4 24.11 8.29 -6.75
CA GLU A 4 23.82 7.76 -5.40
C GLU A 4 22.31 7.73 -5.16
N PRO A 5 21.63 6.58 -5.33
CA PRO A 5 20.20 6.48 -5.09
C PRO A 5 19.90 6.46 -3.59
N ASP A 6 19.09 7.43 -3.14
CA ASP A 6 18.51 7.44 -1.80
C ASP A 6 17.48 6.31 -1.67
N THR A 7 17.97 5.16 -1.22
CA THR A 7 17.17 3.95 -1.06
C THR A 7 16.18 4.10 0.09
N GLN A 8 16.56 4.79 1.16
CA GLN A 8 15.69 5.05 2.30
C GLN A 8 14.50 5.93 1.90
N GLY A 9 14.77 7.07 1.25
CA GLY A 9 13.73 7.98 0.76
C GLY A 9 12.80 7.32 -0.25
N ALA A 10 13.31 6.44 -1.11
CA ALA A 10 12.48 5.65 -2.02
C ALA A 10 11.54 4.69 -1.27
N LEU A 11 12.04 3.99 -0.24
CA LEU A 11 11.24 3.09 0.58
C LEU A 11 10.17 3.83 1.39
N GLU A 12 10.49 5.00 1.94
CA GLU A 12 9.54 5.85 2.66
C GLU A 12 8.45 6.39 1.72
N PHE A 13 8.82 6.79 0.50
CA PHE A 13 7.86 7.20 -0.51
C PHE A 13 6.90 6.07 -0.90
N LEU A 14 7.42 4.84 -1.04
CA LEU A 14 6.58 3.66 -1.25
C LEU A 14 5.62 3.46 -0.06
N CYS A 15 6.09 3.52 1.19
CA CYS A 15 5.22 3.41 2.37
C CYS A 15 4.08 4.44 2.35
N LEU A 16 4.36 5.68 1.95
CA LEU A 16 3.35 6.73 1.84
C LEU A 16 2.32 6.39 0.75
N GLY A 17 2.78 5.95 -0.43
CA GLY A 17 1.92 5.56 -1.54
C GLY A 17 0.98 4.41 -1.17
N GLU A 18 1.56 3.30 -0.69
CA GLU A 18 0.81 2.09 -0.30
C GLU A 18 -0.18 2.38 0.84
N GLY A 19 0.20 3.21 1.82
CA GLY A 19 -0.73 3.63 2.89
C GLY A 19 -1.91 4.47 2.37
N GLY A 20 -1.67 5.30 1.36
CA GLY A 20 -2.72 6.03 0.67
C GLY A 20 -3.68 5.11 -0.09
N GLU A 21 -3.15 4.09 -0.77
CA GLU A 21 -3.97 3.10 -1.48
C GLU A 21 -4.79 2.23 -0.53
N VAL A 22 -4.21 1.75 0.58
CA VAL A 22 -4.95 1.04 1.65
C VAL A 22 -6.14 1.89 2.12
N THR A 23 -5.90 3.14 2.49
CA THR A 23 -6.95 4.07 2.95
C THR A 23 -8.03 4.24 1.87
N HIS A 24 -7.63 4.38 0.60
CA HIS A 24 -8.56 4.50 -0.53
C HIS A 24 -9.45 3.26 -0.66
N TYR A 25 -8.88 2.06 -0.62
CA TYR A 25 -9.62 0.81 -0.79
C TYR A 25 -10.45 0.40 0.44
N GLU A 26 -10.10 0.86 1.65
CA GLU A 26 -10.98 0.76 2.83
C GLU A 26 -12.27 1.56 2.64
N VAL A 27 -12.15 2.83 2.23
CA VAL A 27 -13.30 3.68 1.90
C VAL A 27 -14.11 3.06 0.76
N LEU A 28 -13.44 2.60 -0.29
CA LEU A 28 -14.11 1.96 -1.42
C LEU A 28 -14.80 0.65 -1.02
N THR A 29 -14.25 -0.10 -0.06
CA THR A 29 -14.90 -1.30 0.51
C THR A 29 -16.20 -0.94 1.22
N ALA A 30 -16.25 0.19 1.94
CA ALA A 30 -17.48 0.70 2.54
C ALA A 30 -18.50 1.10 1.47
N VAL A 31 -18.09 1.88 0.46
CA VAL A 31 -18.94 2.29 -0.67
C VAL A 31 -19.47 1.08 -1.46
N ALA A 32 -18.65 0.04 -1.65
CA ALA A 32 -19.05 -1.15 -2.40
C ALA A 32 -20.22 -1.92 -1.78
N LYS A 33 -20.45 -1.78 -0.47
CA LYS A 33 -21.63 -2.35 0.21
C LYS A 33 -22.93 -1.71 -0.29
N GLU A 34 -22.90 -0.41 -0.55
CA GLU A 34 -24.06 0.36 -1.02
C GLU A 34 -24.34 0.18 -2.52
N VAL A 35 -23.31 -0.09 -3.31
CA VAL A 35 -23.44 -0.31 -4.77
C VAL A 35 -24.17 -1.63 -5.09
N LYS A 36 -24.34 -2.54 -4.12
CA LYS A 36 -25.02 -3.84 -4.25
C LYS A 36 -24.50 -4.71 -5.41
N ASN A 37 -23.23 -4.53 -5.80
CA ASN A 37 -22.56 -5.33 -6.82
C ASN A 37 -21.52 -6.26 -6.19
N LYS A 38 -21.82 -7.55 -6.15
CA LYS A 38 -20.95 -8.58 -5.54
C LYS A 38 -19.57 -8.68 -6.21
N LYS A 39 -19.52 -8.63 -7.55
CA LYS A 39 -18.25 -8.74 -8.30
C LYS A 39 -17.35 -7.56 -8.00
N PHE A 40 -17.93 -6.36 -7.98
CA PHE A 40 -17.23 -5.13 -7.61
C PHE A 40 -16.68 -5.23 -6.18
N GLY A 41 -17.52 -5.53 -5.19
CA GLY A 41 -17.08 -5.65 -3.80
C GLY A 41 -16.02 -6.73 -3.58
N THR A 42 -16.08 -7.86 -4.28
CA THR A 42 -15.03 -8.89 -4.22
C THR A 42 -13.72 -8.39 -4.80
N LYS A 43 -13.75 -7.67 -5.93
CA LYS A 43 -12.53 -7.12 -6.54
C LYS A 43 -11.90 -6.05 -5.65
N VAL A 44 -12.69 -5.14 -5.08
CA VAL A 44 -12.22 -4.10 -4.15
C VAL A 44 -11.52 -4.73 -2.93
N ARG A 45 -12.13 -5.72 -2.28
CA ARG A 45 -11.50 -6.42 -1.15
C ARG A 45 -10.22 -7.19 -1.52
N ALA A 46 -10.16 -7.73 -2.74
CA ALA A 46 -8.97 -8.42 -3.21
C ALA A 46 -7.81 -7.43 -3.42
N ILE A 47 -8.10 -6.22 -3.91
CA ILE A 47 -7.08 -5.18 -4.07
C ILE A 47 -6.63 -4.65 -2.71
N LEU A 48 -7.57 -4.35 -1.79
CA LEU A 48 -7.22 -3.95 -0.41
C LEU A 48 -6.23 -4.92 0.24
N LYS A 49 -6.46 -6.23 0.09
CA LYS A 49 -5.55 -7.26 0.62
C LYS A 49 -4.16 -7.28 -0.05
N GLU A 50 -4.06 -6.84 -1.30
CA GLU A 50 -2.76 -6.68 -1.96
C GLU A 50 -2.04 -5.44 -1.42
N GLU A 51 -2.73 -4.31 -1.31
CA GLU A 51 -2.11 -3.08 -0.78
C GLU A 51 -1.71 -3.22 0.69
N ASP A 52 -2.47 -3.96 1.50
CA ASP A 52 -2.05 -4.33 2.86
C ASP A 52 -0.73 -5.10 2.88
N ARG A 53 -0.52 -5.98 1.90
CA ARG A 53 0.72 -6.77 1.77
C ARG A 53 1.87 -5.91 1.25
N HIS A 54 1.62 -5.02 0.30
CA HIS A 54 2.61 -4.07 -0.18
C HIS A 54 3.06 -3.13 0.93
N LEU A 55 2.12 -2.53 1.66
CA LEU A 55 2.40 -1.67 2.81
C LEU A 55 3.23 -2.38 3.87
N ALA A 56 2.87 -3.64 4.21
CA ALA A 56 3.65 -4.43 5.16
C ALA A 56 5.08 -4.69 4.66
N LEU A 57 5.24 -4.98 3.37
CA LEU A 57 6.54 -5.25 2.75
C LEU A 57 7.42 -3.99 2.72
N CYS A 58 6.91 -2.86 2.22
CA CYS A 58 7.70 -1.64 2.14
C CYS A 58 8.02 -1.11 3.54
N THR A 59 7.11 -1.22 4.51
CA THR A 59 7.39 -0.87 5.92
C THR A 59 8.50 -1.74 6.50
N LYS A 60 8.49 -3.05 6.20
CA LYS A 60 9.57 -3.94 6.63
C LYS A 60 10.90 -3.54 6.01
N LEU A 61 10.94 -3.33 4.69
CA LEU A 61 12.16 -2.95 3.98
C LEU A 61 12.70 -1.60 4.46
N ALA A 62 11.83 -0.60 4.69
CA ALA A 62 12.22 0.70 5.24
C ALA A 62 12.86 0.57 6.63
N LYS A 63 12.31 -0.30 7.50
CA LYS A 63 12.88 -0.57 8.82
C LYS A 63 14.22 -1.29 8.74
N ASP A 64 14.31 -2.32 7.89
CA ASP A 64 15.52 -3.10 7.72
C ASP A 64 16.65 -2.22 7.14
N ASN A 65 16.34 -1.33 6.19
CA ASN A 65 17.29 -0.38 5.60
C ASN A 65 17.76 0.66 6.63
N ALA A 66 16.83 1.30 7.36
CA ALA A 66 17.17 2.26 8.41
C ALA A 66 17.97 1.66 9.59
N SER A 67 17.87 0.35 9.81
CA SER A 67 18.63 -0.35 10.87
C SER A 67 20.00 -0.88 10.38
N SER A 68 20.25 -0.82 9.08
CA SER A 68 21.49 -1.29 8.44
C SER A 68 22.49 -0.16 8.14
N GLU A 69 22.06 1.10 8.30
CA GLU A 69 22.91 2.30 8.34
C GLU A 69 23.48 2.53 9.75
#